data_AF-A0A085L6D4-F1
#
_entry.id   AF-A0A085L6D4-F1
#
_cell.length_a   1.000
_cell.length_b   1.000
_cell.length_c   1.000
_cell.angle_alpha   90.00
_cell.angle_beta   90.00
_cell.angle_gamma   90.00
#
_symmetry.space_group_name_H-M   'P 1'
#
loop_
_entity.id
_entity.type
_entity.pdbx_description
1 polymer ?
#
loop_
_entity_poly.entity_id
_entity_poly.type
_entity_poly.pdbx_seq_one_letter_code
_entity_poly.pdbx_strand_id
1 'polypeptide(L)'
;MTKRINSHPHLFLRAHIEQINEALQGIRDWHTQKTINPQVKDIMEKLAFLHDLGKGTSAFQDFIADPPNYKGDVGEKSHAALSLLFTLVKAQDEGWDELETLILAAAVKGHHSRLPTVPEKKIGGVGSSQWDLDGFAGGEKARLLKKQLSMVNYADLAEETGINLEKYLKSASAFDNSTRFLAALKKFVTNRIAAKLFSLSDEEAVNFRLRA
;
A
#
# COMPACT_ATOMS: atom_id res chain seq x y z
N MET A 1 -22.09 -16.43 9.84
CA MET A 1 -21.66 -16.52 8.44
C MET A 1 -20.46 -15.61 8.30
N THR A 2 -19.26 -16.14 8.02
CA THR A 2 -18.08 -15.32 7.68
C THR A 2 -18.34 -14.65 6.33
N LYS A 3 -18.22 -13.32 6.27
CA LYS A 3 -18.54 -12.55 5.07
C LYS A 3 -17.23 -12.37 4.31
N ARG A 4 -16.98 -13.24 3.33
CA ARG A 4 -15.74 -13.22 2.54
C ARG A 4 -15.51 -11.86 1.87
N ILE A 5 -14.24 -11.46 1.75
CA ILE A 5 -13.84 -10.21 1.07
C ILE A 5 -13.67 -10.51 -0.43
N ASN A 6 -14.37 -9.75 -1.27
CA ASN A 6 -14.23 -9.81 -2.72
C ASN A 6 -13.14 -8.84 -3.22
N SER A 7 -12.34 -9.29 -4.17
CA SER A 7 -11.46 -8.44 -4.98
C SER A 7 -12.14 -7.93 -6.25
N HIS A 8 -13.04 -8.75 -6.82
CA HIS A 8 -13.92 -8.47 -7.98
C HIS A 8 -15.32 -9.03 -7.72
N PRO A 9 -16.37 -8.67 -8.50
CA PRO A 9 -17.75 -9.10 -8.22
C PRO A 9 -17.94 -10.63 -8.11
N HIS A 10 -17.06 -11.40 -8.76
CA HIS A 10 -17.10 -12.86 -8.78
C HIS A 10 -15.80 -13.51 -8.28
N LEU A 11 -14.91 -12.74 -7.65
CA LEU A 11 -13.59 -13.23 -7.25
C LEU A 11 -13.26 -12.78 -5.83
N PHE A 12 -13.02 -13.75 -4.95
CA PHE A 12 -12.55 -13.49 -3.60
C PHE A 12 -11.12 -12.96 -3.58
N LEU A 13 -10.79 -12.19 -2.55
CA LEU A 13 -9.48 -11.57 -2.41
C LEU A 13 -8.35 -12.60 -2.32
N ARG A 14 -8.56 -13.70 -1.59
CA ARG A 14 -7.60 -14.80 -1.55
C ARG A 14 -7.31 -15.39 -2.94
N ALA A 15 -8.35 -15.67 -3.71
CA ALA A 15 -8.21 -16.23 -5.05
C ALA A 15 -7.52 -15.25 -6.01
N HIS A 16 -7.78 -13.94 -5.86
CA HIS A 16 -7.06 -12.91 -6.60
C HIS A 16 -5.57 -12.89 -6.24
N ILE A 17 -5.21 -12.98 -4.96
CA ILE A 17 -3.81 -13.05 -4.53
C ILE A 17 -3.12 -14.30 -5.11
N GLU A 18 -3.81 -15.45 -5.13
CA GLU A 18 -3.33 -16.69 -5.76
C GLU A 18 -3.06 -16.48 -7.26
N GLN A 19 -3.97 -15.85 -8.00
CA GLN A 19 -3.77 -15.51 -9.42
C GLN A 19 -2.58 -14.58 -9.65
N ILE A 20 -2.40 -13.57 -8.79
CA ILE A 20 -1.23 -12.68 -8.87
C ILE A 20 0.06 -13.47 -8.61
N ASN A 21 0.09 -14.36 -7.62
CA ASN A 21 1.26 -15.19 -7.33
C ASN A 21 1.62 -16.13 -8.51
N GLU A 22 0.62 -16.72 -9.16
CA GLU A 22 0.84 -17.52 -10.38
C GLU A 22 1.42 -16.67 -11.53
N ALA A 23 0.88 -15.46 -11.73
CA ALA A 23 1.42 -14.53 -12.74
C ALA A 23 2.87 -14.12 -12.42
N LEU A 24 3.16 -13.84 -11.15
CA LEU A 24 4.52 -13.51 -10.69
C LEU A 24 5.48 -14.69 -10.87
N GLN A 25 5.02 -15.93 -10.66
CA GLN A 25 5.80 -17.13 -10.98
C GLN A 25 6.10 -17.22 -12.47
N GLY A 26 5.11 -17.00 -13.34
CA GLY A 26 5.33 -16.93 -14.78
C GLY A 26 6.38 -15.89 -15.16
N ILE A 27 6.30 -14.67 -14.60
CA ILE A 27 7.30 -13.61 -14.83
C ILE A 27 8.69 -14.07 -14.39
N ARG A 28 8.81 -14.71 -13.22
CA ARG A 28 10.08 -15.21 -12.69
C ARG A 28 10.71 -16.25 -13.59
N ASP A 29 9.92 -17.22 -14.05
CA ASP A 29 10.40 -18.33 -14.87
C ASP A 29 10.92 -17.86 -16.24
N TRP A 30 10.50 -16.67 -16.67
CA TRP A 30 10.95 -16.02 -17.92
C TRP A 30 12.20 -15.15 -17.76
N HIS A 31 12.69 -14.95 -16.54
CA HIS A 31 13.84 -14.07 -16.26
C HIS A 31 14.98 -14.80 -15.56
N THR A 32 16.20 -14.27 -15.73
CA THR A 32 17.39 -14.84 -15.09
C THR A 32 17.41 -14.51 -13.59
N GLN A 33 18.15 -15.32 -12.81
CA GLN A 33 18.41 -15.06 -11.39
C GLN A 33 19.19 -13.76 -11.14
N LYS A 34 19.85 -13.21 -12.18
CA LYS A 34 20.48 -11.89 -12.11
C LYS A 34 19.44 -10.77 -12.08
N THR A 35 18.36 -10.92 -12.83
CA THR A 35 17.25 -9.96 -12.89
C THR A 35 16.30 -10.16 -11.72
N ILE A 36 15.77 -11.37 -11.55
CA ILE A 36 14.89 -11.72 -10.44
C ILE A 36 15.69 -12.48 -9.38
N ASN A 37 16.46 -11.74 -8.60
CA ASN A 37 17.21 -12.26 -7.49
C ASN A 37 16.29 -12.53 -6.26
N PRO A 38 16.77 -13.18 -5.18
CA PRO A 38 15.95 -13.48 -4.00
C PRO A 38 15.29 -12.26 -3.34
N GLN A 39 15.93 -11.10 -3.41
CA GLN A 39 15.38 -9.85 -2.86
C GLN A 39 14.19 -9.35 -3.70
N VAL A 40 14.34 -9.31 -5.02
CA VAL A 40 13.24 -8.96 -5.95
C VAL A 40 12.09 -9.97 -5.82
N LYS A 41 12.43 -11.26 -5.66
CA LYS A 41 11.47 -12.32 -5.39
C LYS A 41 10.61 -11.98 -4.16
N ASP A 42 11.25 -11.70 -3.04
CA ASP A 42 10.57 -11.36 -1.79
C ASP A 42 9.71 -10.08 -1.91
N ILE A 43 10.19 -9.05 -2.60
CA ILE A 43 9.40 -7.84 -2.91
C ILE A 43 8.14 -8.16 -3.72
N MET A 44 8.27 -8.97 -4.78
CA MET A 44 7.14 -9.38 -5.62
C MET A 44 6.09 -10.15 -4.81
N GLU A 45 6.53 -11.09 -3.97
CA GLU A 45 5.66 -11.86 -3.08
C GLU A 45 4.92 -10.94 -2.11
N LYS A 46 5.63 -10.05 -1.41
CA LYS A 46 5.00 -9.06 -0.52
C LYS A 46 3.96 -8.22 -1.27
N LEU A 47 4.28 -7.74 -2.47
CA LEU A 47 3.39 -6.88 -3.26
C LEU A 47 2.05 -7.56 -3.58
N ALA A 48 2.05 -8.86 -3.88
CA ALA A 48 0.84 -9.63 -4.16
C ALA A 48 -0.17 -9.54 -3.00
N PHE A 49 0.30 -9.66 -1.76
CA PHE A 49 -0.56 -9.58 -0.58
C PHE A 49 -0.94 -8.14 -0.18
N LEU A 50 -0.11 -7.15 -0.52
CA LEU A 50 -0.24 -5.78 0.00
C LEU A 50 -1.13 -4.86 -0.83
N HIS A 51 -1.08 -4.97 -2.17
CA HIS A 51 -1.65 -3.95 -3.07
C HIS A 51 -3.16 -3.73 -2.88
N ASP A 52 -3.88 -4.79 -2.55
CA ASP A 52 -5.34 -4.81 -2.46
C ASP A 52 -5.89 -4.84 -1.02
N LEU A 53 -5.05 -4.70 0.02
CA LEU A 53 -5.51 -4.75 1.41
C LEU A 53 -6.60 -3.73 1.75
N GLY A 54 -6.60 -2.56 1.09
CA GLY A 54 -7.63 -1.55 1.27
C GLY A 54 -9.02 -1.95 0.77
N LYS A 55 -9.18 -3.08 0.06
CA LYS A 55 -10.48 -3.60 -0.41
C LYS A 55 -11.35 -4.14 0.72
N GLY A 56 -10.78 -4.33 1.92
CA GLY A 56 -11.51 -4.82 3.10
C GLY A 56 -12.52 -3.82 3.71
N THR A 57 -12.72 -2.63 3.13
CA THR A 57 -13.72 -1.67 3.59
C THR A 57 -15.13 -2.08 3.18
N SER A 58 -16.12 -1.83 4.04
CA SER A 58 -17.53 -2.03 3.68
C SER A 58 -17.92 -1.25 2.42
N ALA A 59 -17.45 -0.01 2.26
CA ALA A 59 -17.72 0.80 1.07
C ALA A 59 -17.19 0.17 -0.23
N PHE A 60 -16.00 -0.44 -0.21
CA PHE A 60 -15.49 -1.16 -1.38
C PHE A 60 -16.32 -2.43 -1.66
N GLN A 61 -16.68 -3.18 -0.61
CA GLN A 61 -17.48 -4.39 -0.75
C GLN A 61 -18.92 -4.11 -1.24
N ASP A 62 -19.53 -3.01 -0.79
CA ASP A 62 -20.84 -2.57 -1.26
C ASP A 62 -20.77 -2.11 -2.73
N PHE A 63 -19.71 -1.38 -3.11
CA PHE A 63 -19.46 -1.02 -4.51
C PHE A 63 -19.32 -2.24 -5.40
N ILE A 64 -18.57 -3.25 -4.98
CA ILE A 64 -18.26 -4.39 -5.84
C ILE A 64 -19.40 -5.40 -5.96
N ALA A 65 -20.33 -5.38 -5.00
CA ALA A 65 -21.54 -6.19 -5.06
C ALA A 65 -22.49 -5.72 -6.17
N ASP A 66 -22.60 -4.41 -6.40
CA ASP A 66 -23.43 -3.83 -7.48
C ASP A 66 -22.86 -2.51 -8.00
N PRO A 67 -21.80 -2.55 -8.84
CA PRO A 67 -21.15 -1.33 -9.34
C PRO A 67 -22.07 -0.38 -10.09
N PRO A 68 -23.00 -0.84 -10.97
CA PRO A 68 -23.92 0.04 -11.69
C PRO A 68 -24.86 0.84 -10.79
N ASN A 69 -25.25 0.30 -9.62
CA ASN A 69 -26.20 0.96 -8.72
C ASN A 69 -25.57 1.50 -7.43
N TYR A 70 -24.23 1.56 -7.34
CA TYR A 70 -23.55 2.09 -6.16
C TYR A 70 -23.85 3.58 -5.96
N LYS A 71 -24.42 3.93 -4.80
CA LYS A 71 -24.81 5.31 -4.42
C LYS A 71 -23.90 5.94 -3.36
N GLY A 72 -22.86 5.24 -2.92
CA GLY A 72 -21.93 5.74 -1.91
C GLY A 72 -20.91 6.74 -2.48
N ASP A 73 -20.07 7.29 -1.61
CA ASP A 73 -19.01 8.20 -2.00
C ASP A 73 -17.96 7.47 -2.87
N VAL A 74 -17.59 8.07 -4.00
CA VAL A 74 -16.61 7.53 -4.97
C VAL A 74 -15.21 7.45 -4.37
N GLY A 75 -14.87 8.36 -3.44
CA GLY A 75 -13.61 8.33 -2.70
C GLY A 75 -13.52 7.14 -1.76
N GLU A 76 -14.62 6.73 -1.13
CA GLU A 76 -14.64 5.67 -0.11
C GLU A 76 -14.36 4.28 -0.68
N LYS A 77 -14.69 4.06 -1.96
CA LYS A 77 -14.32 2.83 -2.68
C LYS A 77 -12.89 2.83 -3.23
N SER A 78 -12.10 3.90 -3.06
CA SER A 78 -10.69 3.90 -3.48
C SER A 78 -9.83 3.18 -2.45
N HIS A 79 -9.20 2.06 -2.81
CA HIS A 79 -8.45 1.24 -1.84
C HIS A 79 -6.94 1.50 -1.83
N ALA A 80 -6.33 1.93 -2.94
CA ALA A 80 -4.86 2.03 -3.07
C ALA A 80 -4.19 2.88 -1.98
N ALA A 81 -4.81 3.99 -1.57
CA ALA A 81 -4.27 4.84 -0.51
C ALA A 81 -4.36 4.20 0.88
N LEU A 82 -5.38 3.37 1.12
CA LEU A 82 -5.51 2.61 2.36
C LEU A 82 -4.55 1.42 2.38
N SER A 83 -4.41 0.70 1.26
CA SER A 83 -3.39 -0.34 1.08
C SER A 83 -1.98 0.19 1.36
N LEU A 84 -1.68 1.43 0.93
CA LEU A 84 -0.44 2.11 1.26
C LEU A 84 -0.25 2.27 2.77
N LEU A 85 -1.26 2.74 3.51
CA LEU A 85 -1.15 2.89 4.97
C LEU A 85 -0.85 1.54 5.64
N PHE A 86 -1.52 0.48 5.20
CA PHE A 86 -1.31 -0.87 5.70
C PHE A 86 0.08 -1.41 5.37
N THR A 87 0.59 -1.10 4.19
CA THR A 87 1.97 -1.41 3.80
C THR A 87 2.97 -0.69 4.71
N LEU A 88 2.78 0.61 4.92
CA LEU A 88 3.70 1.43 5.72
C LEU A 88 3.69 1.04 7.20
N VAL A 89 2.53 0.76 7.80
CA VAL A 89 2.47 0.35 9.21
C VAL A 89 3.09 -1.03 9.42
N LYS A 90 2.89 -1.97 8.48
CA LYS A 90 3.52 -3.29 8.54
C LYS A 90 5.04 -3.19 8.36
N ALA A 91 5.51 -2.40 7.38
CA ALA A 91 6.94 -2.15 7.18
C ALA A 91 7.60 -1.50 8.40
N GLN A 92 6.90 -0.59 9.07
CA GLN A 92 7.38 0.05 10.29
C GLN A 92 7.45 -0.94 11.47
N ASP A 93 6.43 -1.78 11.67
CA ASP A 93 6.37 -2.76 12.76
C ASP A 93 7.41 -3.89 12.58
N GLU A 94 7.60 -4.36 11.34
CA GLU A 94 8.53 -5.44 11.02
C GLU A 94 9.95 -4.98 10.71
N GLY A 95 10.20 -3.67 10.71
CA GLY A 95 11.54 -3.11 10.49
C GLY A 95 12.12 -3.41 9.11
N TRP A 96 11.30 -3.32 8.06
CA TRP A 96 11.75 -3.55 6.68
C TRP A 96 12.81 -2.53 6.23
N ASP A 97 13.63 -2.94 5.26
CA ASP A 97 14.60 -2.05 4.61
C ASP A 97 13.89 -0.84 3.98
N GLU A 98 14.47 0.35 4.12
CA GLU A 98 13.85 1.60 3.68
C GLU A 98 13.67 1.67 2.16
N LEU A 99 14.62 1.16 1.37
CA LEU A 99 14.55 1.20 -0.10
C LEU A 99 13.59 0.15 -0.64
N GLU A 100 13.53 -1.03 -0.03
CA GLU A 100 12.49 -2.02 -0.33
C GLU A 100 11.09 -1.48 0.02
N THR A 101 10.97 -0.83 1.18
CA THR A 101 9.72 -0.18 1.60
C THR A 101 9.30 0.90 0.61
N LEU A 102 10.26 1.67 0.06
CA LEU A 102 9.98 2.64 -1.00
C LEU A 102 9.36 1.97 -2.24
N ILE A 103 9.97 0.88 -2.73
CA ILE A 103 9.48 0.14 -3.91
C ILE A 103 8.05 -0.37 -3.65
N LEU A 104 7.84 -1.05 -2.51
CA LEU A 104 6.54 -1.60 -2.13
C LEU A 104 5.49 -0.49 -2.00
N ALA A 105 5.79 0.58 -1.26
CA ALA A 105 4.88 1.68 -1.06
C ALA A 105 4.52 2.39 -2.38
N ALA A 106 5.50 2.58 -3.28
CA ALA A 106 5.29 3.19 -4.58
C ALA A 106 4.40 2.31 -5.49
N ALA A 107 4.71 1.01 -5.57
CA ALA A 107 3.93 0.05 -6.35
C ALA A 107 2.49 -0.08 -5.81
N VAL A 108 2.32 -0.23 -4.50
CA VAL A 108 1.00 -0.31 -3.85
C VAL A 108 0.19 0.97 -4.06
N LYS A 109 0.78 2.15 -3.92
CA LYS A 109 0.05 3.40 -4.17
C LYS A 109 -0.30 3.57 -5.66
N GLY A 110 0.60 3.16 -6.55
CA GLY A 110 0.53 3.45 -7.98
C GLY A 110 -0.21 2.42 -8.84
N HIS A 111 -0.63 1.27 -8.29
CA HIS A 111 -1.09 0.14 -9.12
C HIS A 111 -2.34 0.39 -10.00
N HIS A 112 -3.16 1.40 -9.70
CA HIS A 112 -4.28 1.83 -10.56
C HIS A 112 -3.97 3.07 -11.42
N SER A 113 -2.78 3.65 -11.31
CA SER A 113 -2.46 4.94 -11.94
C SER A 113 -0.97 5.04 -12.32
N ARG A 114 -0.26 6.00 -11.72
CA ARG A 114 1.17 6.26 -11.90
C ARG A 114 1.90 6.02 -10.59
N LEU A 115 3.19 5.74 -10.69
CA LEU A 115 4.05 5.74 -9.50
C LEU A 115 4.02 7.13 -8.82
N PRO A 116 3.97 7.16 -7.48
CA PRO A 116 3.98 8.41 -6.74
C PRO A 116 5.34 9.10 -6.80
N THR A 117 5.33 10.40 -6.54
CA THR A 117 6.55 11.18 -6.33
C THR A 117 7.03 11.05 -4.89
N VAL A 118 8.34 11.16 -4.67
CA VAL A 118 8.88 11.43 -3.33
C VAL A 118 9.03 12.94 -3.22
N PRO A 119 8.38 13.61 -2.25
CA PRO A 119 8.40 15.06 -2.17
C PRO A 119 9.82 15.56 -1.92
N GLU A 120 10.32 16.42 -2.81
CA GLU A 120 11.54 17.18 -2.59
C GLU A 120 11.22 18.46 -1.83
N LYS A 121 11.86 18.69 -0.68
CA LYS A 121 11.79 19.98 0.03
C LYS A 121 12.68 21.00 -0.69
N LYS A 122 12.31 21.44 -1.89
CA LYS A 122 12.97 22.56 -2.58
C LYS A 122 12.04 23.77 -2.64
N ILE A 123 12.55 24.92 -2.25
CA ILE A 123 11.88 26.21 -2.43
C ILE A 123 11.65 26.41 -3.93
N GLY A 124 10.39 26.66 -4.33
CA GLY A 124 10.01 26.83 -5.74
C GLY A 124 9.71 25.53 -6.50
N GLY A 125 9.73 24.37 -5.84
CA GLY A 125 9.32 23.12 -6.47
C GLY A 125 7.83 23.12 -6.82
N VAL A 126 7.49 22.69 -8.04
CA VAL A 126 6.10 22.40 -8.44
C VAL A 126 5.71 21.05 -7.84
N GLY A 127 5.50 21.03 -6.52
CA GLY A 127 5.03 19.85 -5.81
C GLY A 127 3.56 19.61 -6.12
N SER A 128 3.21 18.41 -6.59
CA SER A 128 1.82 17.98 -6.65
C SER A 128 1.53 17.08 -5.45
N SER A 129 1.13 17.72 -4.34
CA SER A 129 0.88 17.07 -3.05
C SER A 129 -0.06 15.86 -3.11
N GLN A 130 -0.92 15.80 -4.14
CA GLN A 130 -1.80 14.66 -4.39
C GLN A 130 -1.05 13.38 -4.76
N TRP A 131 0.04 13.51 -5.53
CA TRP A 131 0.82 12.36 -6.03
C TRP A 131 1.96 11.98 -5.11
N ASP A 132 2.39 12.87 -4.22
CA ASP A 132 3.47 12.62 -3.26
C ASP A 132 3.16 11.43 -2.35
N LEU A 133 4.14 10.55 -2.13
CA LEU A 133 3.98 9.34 -1.33
C LEU A 133 3.42 9.62 0.07
N ASP A 134 3.72 10.79 0.64
CA ASP A 134 3.29 11.24 1.97
C ASP A 134 2.02 12.14 1.95
N GLY A 135 1.41 12.33 0.78
CA GLY A 135 0.23 13.18 0.54
C GLY A 135 -1.07 12.68 1.19
N PHE A 136 -1.01 11.63 2.01
CA PHE A 136 -2.15 11.02 2.69
C PHE A 136 -2.49 11.67 4.05
N ALA A 137 -1.57 12.41 4.65
CA ALA A 137 -1.67 12.85 6.05
C ALA A 137 -2.30 14.25 6.24
N GLY A 138 -2.80 14.88 5.17
CA GLY A 138 -3.44 16.20 5.23
C GLY A 138 -4.75 16.29 4.44
N GLY A 139 -5.53 17.35 4.73
CA GLY A 139 -6.71 17.75 3.97
C GLY A 139 -7.81 16.69 3.88
N GLU A 140 -8.50 16.67 2.76
CA GLU A 140 -9.60 15.74 2.48
C GLU A 140 -9.14 14.27 2.47
N LYS A 141 -7.93 14.00 1.96
CA LYS A 141 -7.39 12.63 1.89
C LYS A 141 -7.23 12.01 3.27
N ALA A 142 -6.73 12.78 4.25
CA ALA A 142 -6.64 12.31 5.64
C ALA A 142 -8.03 12.07 6.25
N ARG A 143 -9.02 12.93 5.97
CA ARG A 143 -10.39 12.73 6.44
C ARG A 143 -11.00 11.44 5.89
N LEU A 144 -10.82 11.21 4.59
CA LEU A 144 -11.28 10.00 3.91
C LEU A 144 -10.62 8.75 4.50
N LEU A 145 -9.29 8.73 4.65
CA LEU A 145 -8.58 7.56 5.18
C LEU A 145 -8.98 7.22 6.62
N LYS A 146 -9.23 8.24 7.46
CA LYS A 146 -9.78 8.05 8.81
C LYS A 146 -11.15 7.37 8.77
N LYS A 147 -12.02 7.79 7.85
CA LYS A 147 -13.33 7.15 7.64
C LYS A 147 -13.19 5.72 7.13
N GLN A 148 -12.27 5.48 6.19
CA GLN A 148 -12.05 4.14 5.65
C GLN A 148 -11.48 3.17 6.70
N LEU A 149 -10.57 3.63 7.58
CA LEU A 149 -10.04 2.81 8.69
C LEU A 149 -11.14 2.28 9.63
N SER A 150 -12.23 3.03 9.84
CA SER A 150 -13.38 2.57 10.63
C SER A 150 -14.33 1.64 9.87
N MET A 151 -14.17 1.50 8.55
CA MET A 151 -15.01 0.66 7.69
C MET A 151 -14.39 -0.71 7.40
N VAL A 152 -13.14 -0.94 7.79
CA VAL A 152 -12.45 -2.19 7.47
C VAL A 152 -12.98 -3.32 8.35
N ASN A 153 -13.35 -4.43 7.70
CA ASN A 153 -13.58 -5.68 8.40
C ASN A 153 -12.25 -6.42 8.57
N TYR A 154 -11.54 -6.13 9.67
CA TYR A 154 -10.21 -6.66 9.92
C TYR A 154 -10.17 -8.18 10.07
N ALA A 155 -11.22 -8.79 10.61
CA ALA A 155 -11.30 -10.23 10.80
C ALA A 155 -11.38 -10.96 9.46
N ASP A 156 -12.36 -10.59 8.61
CA ASP A 156 -12.55 -11.22 7.32
C ASP A 156 -11.37 -10.92 6.36
N LEU A 157 -10.77 -9.73 6.46
CA LEU A 157 -9.56 -9.38 5.71
C LEU A 157 -8.34 -10.24 6.13
N ALA A 158 -8.18 -10.50 7.43
CA ALA A 158 -7.12 -11.37 7.91
C ALA A 158 -7.32 -12.83 7.47
N GLU A 159 -8.56 -13.32 7.42
CA GLU A 159 -8.88 -14.66 6.92
C GLU A 159 -8.53 -14.81 5.42
N GLU A 160 -8.83 -13.79 4.61
CA GLU A 160 -8.59 -13.84 3.15
C GLU A 160 -7.11 -13.59 2.78
N THR A 161 -6.34 -12.88 3.60
CA THR A 161 -4.97 -12.45 3.25
C THR A 161 -3.88 -13.12 4.09
N GLY A 162 -4.24 -13.71 5.23
CA GLY A 162 -3.29 -14.17 6.25
C GLY A 162 -2.60 -13.05 7.04
N ILE A 163 -2.96 -11.77 6.81
CA ILE A 163 -2.32 -10.61 7.44
C ILE A 163 -3.21 -10.08 8.57
N ASN A 164 -2.75 -10.20 9.81
CA ASN A 164 -3.40 -9.58 10.97
C ASN A 164 -3.06 -8.08 11.05
N LEU A 165 -3.76 -7.27 10.27
CA LEU A 165 -3.59 -5.81 10.25
C LEU A 165 -3.93 -5.14 11.59
N GLU A 166 -4.89 -5.69 12.32
CA GLU A 166 -5.31 -5.13 13.61
C GLU A 166 -4.16 -5.11 14.62
N LYS A 167 -3.30 -6.14 14.60
CA LYS A 167 -2.06 -6.18 15.39
C LYS A 167 -1.18 -4.96 15.10
N TYR A 168 -0.84 -4.71 13.84
CA TYR A 168 0.07 -3.62 13.45
C TYR A 168 -0.54 -2.24 13.75
N LEU A 169 -1.84 -2.09 13.53
CA LEU A 169 -2.56 -0.85 13.81
C LEU A 169 -2.67 -0.55 15.30
N LYS A 170 -2.83 -1.57 16.15
CA LYS A 170 -2.76 -1.44 17.62
C LYS A 170 -1.37 -1.01 18.07
N SER A 171 -0.31 -1.65 17.57
CA SER A 171 1.08 -1.26 17.86
C SER A 171 1.37 0.21 17.52
N ALA A 172 0.72 0.72 16.46
CA ALA A 172 0.89 2.10 16.00
C ALA A 172 -0.12 3.11 16.59
N SER A 173 -0.95 2.70 17.57
CA SER A 173 -2.02 3.53 18.17
C SER A 173 -2.99 4.14 17.14
N ALA A 174 -3.25 3.42 16.04
CA ALA A 174 -4.09 3.91 14.95
C ALA A 174 -5.56 4.10 15.36
N PHE A 175 -6.04 3.26 16.29
CA PHE A 175 -7.41 3.31 16.80
C PHE A 175 -7.63 4.39 17.87
N ASP A 176 -6.59 4.75 18.62
CA ASP A 176 -6.70 5.76 19.70
C ASP A 176 -6.72 7.18 19.13
N ASN A 177 -5.84 7.44 18.15
CA ASN A 177 -5.73 8.74 17.53
C ASN A 177 -5.24 8.62 16.09
N SER A 178 -6.19 8.41 15.17
CA SER A 178 -5.92 8.26 13.75
C SER A 178 -5.18 9.46 13.14
N THR A 179 -5.36 10.68 13.66
CA THR A 179 -4.63 11.86 13.19
C THR A 179 -3.14 11.78 13.55
N ARG A 180 -2.84 11.41 14.80
CA ARG A 180 -1.46 11.20 15.25
C ARG A 180 -0.80 10.04 14.50
N PHE A 181 -1.54 8.96 14.25
CA PHE A 181 -1.10 7.83 13.45
C PHE A 181 -0.70 8.23 12.02
N LEU A 182 -1.58 8.95 11.30
CA LEU A 182 -1.24 9.44 9.95
C LEU A 182 -0.01 10.36 9.97
N ALA A 183 0.11 11.22 10.97
CA ALA A 183 1.29 12.07 11.14
C ALA A 183 2.56 11.26 11.44
N ALA A 184 2.46 10.16 12.20
CA ALA A 184 3.58 9.26 12.48
C ALA A 184 4.03 8.52 11.23
N LEU A 185 3.10 7.96 10.44
CA LEU A 185 3.43 7.33 9.15
C LEU A 185 4.02 8.33 8.15
N LYS A 186 3.51 9.58 8.12
CA LYS A 186 4.14 10.65 7.34
C LYS A 186 5.59 10.84 7.74
N LYS A 187 5.87 10.95 9.05
CA LYS A 187 7.25 11.08 9.56
C LYS A 187 8.11 9.87 9.20
N PHE A 188 7.57 8.67 9.21
CA PHE A 188 8.28 7.46 8.77
C PHE A 188 8.69 7.57 7.29
N VAL A 189 7.76 7.96 6.41
CA VAL A 189 8.05 8.20 5.00
C VAL A 189 9.11 9.29 4.82
N THR A 190 8.97 10.44 5.48
CA THR A 190 9.88 11.58 5.25
C THR A 190 11.25 11.39 5.87
N ASN A 191 11.33 10.84 7.09
CA ASN A 191 12.55 10.84 7.89
C ASN A 191 13.35 9.55 7.77
N ARG A 192 12.75 8.47 7.28
CA ARG A 192 13.45 7.20 7.03
C ARG A 192 13.53 6.89 5.55
N ILE A 193 12.39 6.69 4.90
CA ILE A 193 12.34 6.23 3.51
C ILE A 193 12.94 7.28 2.56
N ALA A 194 12.39 8.50 2.55
CA ALA A 194 12.87 9.57 1.69
C ALA A 194 14.30 10.00 2.07
N ALA A 195 14.60 10.07 3.37
CA ALA A 195 15.95 10.37 3.84
C ALA A 195 16.98 9.35 3.34
N LYS A 196 16.65 8.05 3.35
CA LYS A 196 17.52 6.99 2.79
C LYS A 196 17.71 7.18 1.30
N LEU A 197 16.63 7.40 0.54
CA LEU A 197 16.72 7.65 -0.91
C LEU A 197 17.64 8.84 -1.23
N PHE A 198 17.49 9.95 -0.51
CA PHE A 198 18.30 11.15 -0.73
C PHE A 198 19.72 11.06 -0.16
N SER A 199 20.02 10.03 0.64
CA SER A 199 21.38 9.77 1.14
C SER A 199 22.23 8.93 0.20
N LEU A 200 21.64 8.35 -0.86
CA LEU A 200 22.37 7.57 -1.84
C LEU A 200 23.34 8.46 -2.63
N SER A 201 24.56 7.97 -2.82
CA SER A 201 25.45 8.49 -3.85
C SER A 201 24.86 8.29 -5.25
N ASP A 202 25.37 9.01 -6.25
CA ASP A 202 24.90 8.87 -7.64
C ASP A 202 25.04 7.41 -8.13
N GLU A 203 26.14 6.74 -7.78
CA GLU A 203 26.37 5.34 -8.12
C GLU A 203 25.34 4.42 -7.44
N GLU A 204 25.08 4.61 -6.15
CA GLU A 204 24.06 3.83 -5.42
C GLU A 204 22.65 4.09 -5.95
N ALA A 205 22.33 5.34 -6.31
CA ALA A 205 21.03 5.71 -6.87
C ALA A 205 20.82 5.11 -8.27
N VAL A 206 21.85 5.12 -9.13
CA VAL A 206 21.82 4.45 -10.43
C VAL A 206 21.65 2.95 -10.23
N ASN A 207 22.45 2.35 -9.34
CA ASN A 207 22.33 0.92 -9.04
C ASN A 207 20.94 0.57 -8.47
N PHE A 208 20.39 1.38 -7.57
CA PHE A 208 19.04 1.19 -7.04
C PHE A 208 17.98 1.25 -8.14
N ARG A 209 18.06 2.24 -9.04
CA ARG A 209 17.12 2.39 -10.15
C ARG A 209 17.22 1.25 -11.16
N LEU A 210 18.44 0.78 -11.46
CA LEU A 210 18.70 -0.29 -12.44
C LEU A 210 18.55 -1.70 -11.84
N ARG A 211 18.30 -1.82 -10.52
CA ARG A 211 17.92 -3.06 -9.85
C ARG A 211 16.41 -3.38 -10.00
N ALA A 212 15.66 -2.54 -10.71
CA ALA A 212 14.32 -2.84 -11.21
C ALA A 212 14.37 -3.39 -12.65
#